data_AF-A0A8T5KJP2-F1
#
_entry.id   AF-A0A8T5KJP2-F1
#
_cell.length_a   1.000
_cell.length_b   1.000
_cell.length_c   1.000
_cell.angle_alpha   90.00
_cell.angle_beta   90.00
_cell.angle_gamma   90.00
#
_symmetry.space_group_name_H-M   'P 1'
#
loop_
_entity.id
_entity.type
_entity.pdbx_description
1 polymer ?
#
loop_
_entity_poly.entity_id
_entity_poly.type
_entity_poly.pdbx_seq_one_letter_code
_entity_poly.pdbx_strand_id
1 'polypeptide(L)'
;MALDNPKISANMVTEYQASGIPWVTGSLFAAGVNGLQFPFVTRDITLTNSGPADVYVGFSENGVLGFNRIHIASGSTFTGALRIKGLWLSSSANAAVSVIAGVTRIPWSAFPVLTGSDGFLGIG
;
A
#
# COMPACT_ATOMS: atom_id res chain seq x y z
N MET A 1 -20.43 -24.28 21.75
CA MET A 1 -20.31 -22.80 21.72
C MET A 1 -20.25 -22.38 20.26
N ALA A 2 -21.35 -21.84 19.75
CA ALA A 2 -21.36 -21.28 18.40
C ALA A 2 -20.72 -19.89 18.46
N LEU A 3 -19.71 -19.66 17.64
CA LEU A 3 -19.16 -18.32 17.43
C LEU A 3 -20.19 -17.53 16.61
N ASP A 4 -20.86 -16.57 17.23
CA ASP A 4 -21.72 -15.60 16.55
C ASP A 4 -20.83 -14.71 15.66
N ASN A 5 -20.74 -15.05 14.37
CA ASN A 5 -20.06 -14.30 13.32
C ASN A 5 -18.64 -13.82 13.67
N PRO A 6 -17.66 -14.73 13.82
CA PRO A 6 -16.28 -14.37 14.13
C PRO A 6 -15.70 -13.49 13.02
N LYS A 7 -15.40 -12.24 13.35
CA LYS A 7 -14.79 -11.28 12.42
C LYS A 7 -13.26 -11.33 12.54
N ILE A 8 -12.60 -11.43 11.39
CA ILE A 8 -11.15 -11.42 11.26
C ILE A 8 -10.65 -9.99 11.52
N SER A 9 -9.60 -9.82 12.32
CA SER A 9 -9.03 -8.53 12.70
C SER A 9 -7.52 -8.46 12.43
N ALA A 10 -6.93 -7.27 12.59
CA ALA A 10 -5.51 -6.99 12.36
C ALA A 10 -4.52 -7.91 13.09
N ASN A 11 -4.95 -8.54 14.19
CA ASN A 11 -4.10 -9.40 15.03
C ASN A 11 -4.15 -10.87 14.63
N MET A 12 -4.91 -11.24 13.58
CA MET A 12 -5.05 -12.63 13.15
C MET A 12 -3.84 -13.08 12.32
N VAL A 13 -2.87 -13.73 12.98
CA VAL A 13 -1.58 -14.16 12.37
C VAL A 13 -1.77 -15.06 11.16
N THR A 14 -2.76 -15.95 11.20
CA THR A 14 -3.00 -16.96 10.15
C THR A 14 -3.22 -16.34 8.77
N GLU A 15 -3.89 -15.18 8.69
CA GLU A 15 -4.11 -14.47 7.43
C GLU A 15 -2.83 -13.90 6.81
N TYR A 16 -1.79 -13.71 7.62
CA TYR A 16 -0.48 -13.27 7.15
C TYR A 16 0.49 -14.43 6.90
N GLN A 17 0.11 -15.65 7.24
CA GLN A 17 0.89 -16.87 6.95
C GLN A 17 0.35 -17.61 5.73
N ALA A 18 -0.96 -17.55 5.50
CA ALA A 18 -1.60 -18.06 4.29
C ALA A 18 -1.24 -17.23 3.05
N SER A 19 -1.43 -17.82 1.88
CA SER A 19 -1.29 -17.09 0.61
C SER A 19 -2.39 -16.03 0.52
N GLY A 20 -1.99 -14.80 0.21
CA GLY A 20 -2.94 -13.72 -0.07
C GLY A 20 -3.73 -13.99 -1.35
N ILE A 21 -4.91 -13.38 -1.44
CA ILE A 21 -5.69 -13.29 -2.68
C ILE A 21 -4.93 -12.35 -3.62
N PRO A 22 -4.66 -12.73 -4.88
CA PRO A 22 -3.95 -11.87 -5.80
C PRO A 22 -4.82 -10.67 -6.16
N TRP A 23 -4.25 -9.48 -6.02
CA TRP A 23 -4.82 -8.23 -6.48
C TRP A 23 -3.80 -7.50 -7.35
N VAL A 24 -4.24 -7.00 -8.49
CA VAL A 24 -3.36 -6.34 -9.47
C VAL A 24 -3.99 -5.02 -9.88
N THR A 25 -3.16 -3.99 -9.99
CA THR A 25 -3.47 -2.79 -10.74
C THR A 25 -2.24 -2.37 -11.53
N GLY A 26 -2.43 -1.97 -12.78
CA GLY A 26 -1.37 -1.46 -13.63
C GLY A 26 -1.94 -0.32 -14.45
N SER A 27 -1.41 0.87 -14.26
CA SER A 27 -1.87 2.05 -15.00
C SER A 27 -0.77 3.08 -15.15
N LEU A 28 -0.98 3.98 -16.10
CA LEU A 28 -0.19 5.20 -16.20
C LEU A 28 -0.63 6.12 -15.06
N PHE A 29 0.24 6.34 -14.09
CA PHE A 29 0.02 7.34 -13.04
C PHE A 29 0.42 8.71 -13.58
N ALA A 30 -0.42 9.71 -13.31
CA ALA A 30 -0.12 11.09 -13.67
C ALA A 30 1.07 11.61 -12.85
N ALA A 31 1.79 12.59 -13.40
CA ALA A 31 2.77 13.36 -12.63
C ALA A 31 2.11 13.96 -11.38
N GLY A 32 2.87 14.02 -10.27
CA GLY A 32 2.35 14.44 -8.96
C GLY A 32 2.08 13.25 -8.04
N VAL A 33 1.20 13.45 -7.05
CA VAL A 33 0.90 12.48 -6.00
C VAL A 33 -0.43 11.78 -6.30
N ASN A 34 -0.41 10.44 -6.26
CA ASN A 34 -1.57 9.61 -6.55
C ASN A 34 -1.79 8.61 -5.40
N GLY A 35 -3.02 8.56 -4.87
CA GLY A 35 -3.40 7.60 -3.84
C GLY A 35 -3.95 6.31 -4.45
N LEU A 36 -3.51 5.18 -3.93
CA LEU A 36 -4.01 3.85 -4.29
C LEU A 36 -4.57 3.16 -3.05
N GLN A 37 -5.84 2.77 -3.11
CA GLN A 37 -6.52 2.10 -2.01
C GLN A 37 -6.79 0.64 -2.35
N PHE A 38 -6.50 -0.26 -1.41
CA PHE A 38 -6.77 -1.68 -1.54
C PHE A 38 -8.15 -2.03 -0.96
N PRO A 39 -8.83 -3.06 -1.49
CA PRO A 39 -10.12 -3.51 -0.96
C PRO A 39 -10.00 -4.12 0.45
N PHE A 40 -8.86 -4.76 0.73
CA PHE A 40 -8.54 -5.39 2.01
C PHE A 40 -7.09 -5.09 2.40
N VAL A 41 -6.73 -5.38 3.65
CA VAL A 41 -5.35 -5.19 4.13
C VAL A 41 -4.39 -6.12 3.37
N THR A 42 -3.28 -5.57 2.91
CA THR A 42 -2.23 -6.35 2.22
C THR A 42 -1.42 -7.18 3.21
N ARG A 43 -0.81 -8.25 2.71
CA ARG A 43 0.24 -9.00 3.39
C ARG A 43 1.59 -8.69 2.77
N ASP A 44 1.62 -8.64 1.45
CA ASP A 44 2.79 -8.37 0.63
C ASP A 44 2.40 -7.51 -0.56
N ILE A 45 3.38 -6.73 -1.03
CA ILE A 45 3.25 -5.89 -2.22
C ILE A 45 4.50 -6.05 -3.07
N THR A 46 4.30 -6.01 -4.39
CA THR A 46 5.33 -5.88 -5.41
C THR A 46 4.95 -4.70 -6.30
N LEU A 47 5.89 -3.78 -6.47
CA LEU A 47 5.75 -2.55 -7.23
C LEU A 47 6.81 -2.55 -8.31
N THR A 48 6.41 -2.57 -9.56
CA THR A 48 7.32 -2.51 -10.70
C THR A 48 7.13 -1.18 -11.41
N ASN A 49 8.21 -0.39 -11.49
CA ASN A 49 8.24 0.82 -12.29
C ASN A 49 8.74 0.47 -13.70
N SER A 50 7.84 0.45 -14.68
CA SER A 50 8.17 0.27 -16.09
C SER A 50 8.22 1.59 -16.87
N GLY A 51 7.97 2.71 -16.17
CA GLY A 51 8.01 4.05 -16.74
C GLY A 51 9.43 4.61 -16.84
N PRO A 52 9.62 5.69 -17.63
CA PRO A 52 10.92 6.32 -17.81
C PRO A 52 11.35 7.20 -16.61
N ALA A 53 10.43 7.56 -15.72
CA ALA A 53 10.67 8.42 -14.57
C ALA A 53 10.76 7.62 -13.28
N ASP A 54 11.55 8.12 -12.33
CA ASP A 54 11.64 7.54 -10.99
C ASP A 54 10.35 7.76 -10.21
N VAL A 55 9.96 6.74 -9.45
CA VAL A 55 8.74 6.74 -8.65
C VAL A 55 9.10 6.65 -7.18
N TYR A 56 8.42 7.44 -6.36
CA TYR A 56 8.52 7.40 -4.93
C TYR A 56 7.23 6.83 -4.34
N VAL A 57 7.37 5.99 -3.31
CA VAL A 57 6.26 5.32 -2.66
C VAL A 57 6.23 5.71 -1.19
N GLY A 58 5.07 6.11 -0.70
CA GLY A 58 4.82 6.43 0.70
C GLY A 58 3.56 5.74 1.22
N PHE A 59 3.38 5.78 2.54
CA PHE A 59 2.17 5.29 3.21
C PHE A 59 1.20 6.42 3.59
N SER A 60 1.60 7.67 3.36
CA SER A 60 0.78 8.87 3.43
C SER A 60 1.14 9.79 2.25
N GLU A 61 0.18 10.60 1.82
CA GLU A 61 0.37 11.62 0.76
C GLU A 61 1.55 12.54 1.07
N ASN A 62 1.56 12.95 2.31
CA ASN A 62 2.47 13.89 2.89
C ASN A 62 3.89 13.27 3.02
N GLY A 63 3.97 11.98 3.40
CA GLY A 63 5.24 11.25 3.46
C GLY A 63 5.92 11.10 2.09
N VAL A 64 5.14 11.01 1.00
CA VAL A 64 5.69 10.95 -0.36
C VAL A 64 6.16 12.32 -0.88
N LEU A 65 5.53 13.41 -0.42
CA LEU A 65 5.97 14.79 -0.68
C LEU A 65 7.24 15.16 0.08
N GLY A 66 7.40 14.64 1.29
CA GLY A 66 8.58 14.81 2.13
C GLY A 66 9.71 13.82 1.84
N PHE A 67 10.37 13.35 2.89
CA PHE A 67 11.55 12.47 2.82
C PHE A 67 11.26 11.02 3.23
N ASN A 68 10.09 10.72 3.81
CA ASN A 68 9.75 9.38 4.31
C ASN A 68 9.11 8.53 3.22
N ARG A 69 9.92 8.19 2.22
CA ARG A 69 9.48 7.52 0.99
C ARG A 69 10.51 6.52 0.51
N ILE A 70 10.02 5.49 -0.16
CA ILE A 70 10.82 4.47 -0.84
C ILE A 70 11.05 4.95 -2.27
N HIS A 71 12.30 4.99 -2.71
CA HIS A 71 12.65 5.34 -4.09
C HIS A 71 12.70 4.07 -4.95
N ILE A 72 11.98 4.09 -6.07
CA ILE A 72 11.97 3.05 -7.09
C ILE A 72 12.44 3.69 -8.40
N ALA A 73 13.69 3.41 -8.76
CA ALA A 73 14.26 3.87 -10.02
C ALA A 73 13.47 3.32 -11.23
N SER A 74 13.57 4.02 -12.35
CA SER A 74 13.07 3.54 -13.65
C SER A 74 13.53 2.10 -13.94
N GLY A 75 12.62 1.25 -14.40
CA GLY A 75 12.88 -0.16 -14.72
C GLY A 75 13.10 -1.07 -13.51
N SER A 76 12.97 -0.56 -12.28
CA SER A 76 13.23 -1.31 -11.05
C SER A 76 11.96 -1.80 -10.37
N THR A 77 12.12 -2.80 -9.50
CA THR A 77 11.04 -3.41 -8.74
C THR A 77 11.32 -3.34 -7.25
N PHE A 78 10.31 -3.00 -6.47
CA PHE A 78 10.31 -3.12 -5.01
C PHE A 78 9.35 -4.22 -4.58
N THR A 79 9.79 -5.10 -3.67
CA THR A 79 8.94 -6.11 -3.06
C THR A 79 9.08 -6.03 -1.55
N GLY A 80 7.96 -6.08 -0.83
CA GLY A 80 7.98 -6.02 0.63
C GLY A 80 6.76 -6.70 1.25
N ALA A 81 6.99 -7.36 2.39
CA ALA A 81 5.92 -7.88 3.24
C ALA A 81 5.39 -6.73 4.13
N LEU A 82 4.32 -6.08 3.70
CA LEU A 82 3.77 -4.87 4.33
C LEU A 82 2.26 -5.00 4.54
N ARG A 83 1.82 -4.60 5.74
CA ARG A 83 0.41 -4.59 6.14
C ARG A 83 -0.17 -3.18 6.02
N ILE A 84 -0.75 -2.88 4.87
CA ILE A 84 -1.25 -1.53 4.57
C ILE A 84 -2.66 -1.59 3.97
N LYS A 85 -3.38 -0.47 4.12
CA LYS A 85 -4.72 -0.28 3.50
C LYS A 85 -4.63 0.43 2.15
N GLY A 86 -3.55 1.16 1.94
CA GLY A 86 -3.30 1.95 0.74
C GLY A 86 -1.86 2.45 0.71
N LEU A 87 -1.47 2.96 -0.44
CA LEU A 87 -0.16 3.53 -0.70
C LEU A 87 -0.31 4.81 -1.52
N TRP A 88 0.70 5.65 -1.45
CA TRP A 88 0.79 6.90 -2.20
C TRP A 88 2.00 6.82 -3.11
N LEU A 89 1.81 7.18 -4.38
CA LEU A 89 2.85 7.21 -5.40
C LEU A 89 3.11 8.66 -5.79
N SER A 90 4.38 9.04 -5.90
CA SER A 90 4.79 10.33 -6.45
C SER A 90 5.79 10.15 -7.57
N SER A 91 5.64 10.94 -8.63
CA SER A 91 6.59 11.01 -9.73
C SER A 91 6.63 12.43 -10.29
N SER A 92 7.78 12.85 -10.79
CA SER A 92 7.96 14.14 -11.46
C SER A 92 7.37 14.18 -12.87
N ALA A 93 7.09 13.02 -13.46
CA ALA A 93 6.46 12.86 -14.77
C ALA A 93 5.48 11.68 -14.75
N ASN A 94 4.72 11.50 -15.83
CA ASN A 94 3.83 10.34 -15.96
C ASN A 94 4.65 9.05 -15.89
N ALA A 95 4.26 8.13 -15.01
CA ALA A 95 4.99 6.89 -14.76
C ALA A 95 4.08 5.69 -14.96
N ALA A 96 4.58 4.68 -15.68
CA ALA A 96 3.91 3.39 -15.79
C ALA A 96 4.33 2.53 -14.59
N VAL A 97 3.38 2.26 -13.70
CA VAL A 97 3.63 1.44 -12.51
C VAL A 97 2.61 0.31 -12.45
N SER A 98 3.14 -0.89 -12.20
CA SER A 98 2.35 -2.09 -11.96
C SER A 98 2.49 -2.48 -10.49
N VAL A 99 1.35 -2.62 -9.82
CA VAL A 99 1.25 -3.00 -8.42
C VAL A 99 0.58 -4.36 -8.34
N ILE A 100 1.25 -5.31 -7.71
CA ILE A 100 0.74 -6.62 -7.36
C ILE A 100 0.71 -6.69 -5.84
N ALA A 101 -0.40 -7.12 -5.25
CA ALA A 101 -0.50 -7.29 -3.81
C ALA A 101 -1.18 -8.61 -3.48
N GLY A 102 -0.66 -9.30 -2.46
CA GLY A 102 -1.38 -10.37 -1.78
C GLY A 102 -2.28 -9.76 -0.71
N VAL A 103 -3.60 -9.72 -0.93
CA VAL A 103 -4.56 -9.18 0.03
C VAL A 103 -5.10 -10.27 0.97
N THR A 104 -5.34 -9.90 2.22
CA THR A 104 -5.96 -10.76 3.23
C THR A 104 -7.49 -10.65 3.18
N ARG A 105 -8.20 -11.39 4.04
CA ARG A 105 -9.65 -11.20 4.27
C ARG A 105 -9.99 -10.18 5.36
N ILE A 106 -9.00 -9.47 5.90
CA ILE A 106 -9.21 -8.45 6.92
C ILE A 106 -9.76 -7.19 6.25
N PRO A 107 -10.99 -6.75 6.59
CA PRO A 107 -11.56 -5.54 6.02
C PRO A 107 -10.75 -4.32 6.47
N TRP A 108 -10.59 -3.34 5.59
CA TRP A 108 -9.83 -2.11 5.84
C TRP A 108 -10.29 -1.33 7.09
N SER A 109 -11.58 -1.45 7.46
CA SER A 109 -12.18 -0.84 8.65
C SER A 109 -11.80 -1.52 9.97
N ALA A 110 -11.44 -2.81 9.93
CA ALA A 110 -11.00 -3.56 11.12
C ALA A 110 -9.50 -3.43 11.40
N PHE A 111 -8.79 -2.65 10.58
CA PHE A 111 -7.37 -2.42 10.71
C PHE A 111 -7.13 -1.03 11.33
N PRO A 112 -6.21 -0.87 12.29
CA PRO A 112 -5.96 0.42 12.91
C PRO A 112 -5.45 1.43 11.86
N VAL A 113 -5.63 2.72 12.16
CA VAL A 113 -4.97 3.78 11.40
C VAL A 113 -3.48 3.70 11.76
N LEU A 114 -2.66 3.25 10.81
CA LEU A 114 -1.21 3.15 11.00
C LEU A 114 -0.48 4.46 10.71
N THR A 115 -1.19 5.49 10.23
CA THR A 115 -0.62 6.82 10.14
C THR A 115 -0.59 7.38 11.56
N GLY A 116 0.58 7.75 12.06
CA GLY A 116 0.76 8.39 13.38
C GLY A 116 0.09 9.77 13.51
N SER A 117 -0.90 10.06 12.66
CA SER A 117 -1.64 11.32 12.57
C SER A 117 -2.98 11.26 13.32
N ASP A 118 -3.15 10.33 14.26
CA ASP A 118 -4.35 10.19 15.10
C ASP A 118 -4.43 11.36 16.12
N GLY A 119 -4.63 12.58 15.61
CA GLY A 119 -4.85 13.81 16.39
C GLY A 119 -3.74 14.87 16.41
N PHE A 120 -2.59 14.68 15.74
CA PHE A 120 -1.51 15.69 15.71
C PHE A 120 -1.39 16.35 14.33
N LEU A 121 -1.85 17.60 14.24
CA LEU A 121 -1.65 18.50 13.10
C LEU A 121 -0.18 18.94 13.07
N GLY A 122 0.68 18.24 12.32
CA GLY A 122 2.05 18.73 12.16
C GLY A 122 3.06 17.76 11.58
N ILE A 123 2.72 16.49 11.40
CA ILE A 123 3.59 15.57 10.66
C ILE A 123 2.76 14.89 9.61
N GLY A 124 2.87 15.45 8.41
CA GLY A 124 2.86 14.64 7.23
C GLY A 124 3.91 15.18 6.26
#